data_AF-A0A9D2DSW1-F1
#
_entry.id   AF-A0A9D2DSW1-F1
#
_cell.length_a   1.000
_cell.length_b   1.000
_cell.length_c   1.000
_cell.angle_alpha   90.00
_cell.angle_beta   90.00
_cell.angle_gamma   90.00
#
_symmetry.space_group_name_H-M   'P 1'
#
loop_
_entity.id
_entity.type
_entity.pdbx_description
1 polymer ?
#
loop_
_entity_poly.entity_id
_entity_poly.type
_entity_poly.pdbx_seq_one_letter_code
_entity_poly.pdbx_strand_id
1 'polypeptide(L)'
;RYYEVSNKLEIAALEKDADTVLAVMKEMLASLDQIGNFRKASLYEHLDFKETSDEFLTELRENLLKCFRDEESFGFLKNDKRWQELIEQQ
;
A
#
# COMPACT_ATOMS: atom_id res chain seq x y z
N ARG A 1 4.97 -8.25 -6.11
CA ARG A 1 3.55 -7.99 -5.82
C ARG A 1 3.27 -6.56 -5.35
N TYR A 2 3.81 -6.08 -4.21
CA TYR A 2 3.59 -4.70 -3.72
C TYR A 2 3.73 -3.63 -4.83
N TYR A 3 4.86 -3.59 -5.55
CA TYR A 3 5.11 -2.62 -6.63
C TYR A 3 4.24 -2.82 -7.88
N GLU A 4 3.70 -4.03 -8.10
CA GLU A 4 2.82 -4.29 -9.24
C GLU A 4 1.42 -3.72 -8.99
N VAL A 5 1.00 -3.64 -7.74
CA VAL A 5 -0.34 -3.21 -7.34
C VAL A 5 -0.40 -1.73 -6.99
N SER A 6 0.68 -1.17 -6.44
CA SER A 6 0.73 0.26 -6.05
C SER A 6 0.39 1.20 -7.21
N ASN A 7 0.88 0.88 -8.41
CA ASN A 7 0.64 1.72 -9.61
C ASN A 7 -0.83 1.75 -10.03
N LYS A 8 -1.63 0.75 -9.65
CA LYS A 8 -3.07 0.69 -9.98
C LYS A 8 -3.90 1.60 -9.08
N LEU A 9 -3.39 1.94 -7.89
CA LEU A 9 -4.13 2.72 -6.90
C LEU A 9 -4.49 4.11 -7.45
N GLU A 10 -3.51 4.79 -8.06
CA GLU A 10 -3.70 6.14 -8.60
C GLU A 10 -4.74 6.17 -9.72
N ILE A 11 -4.65 5.23 -10.67
CA ILE A 11 -5.61 5.13 -11.78
C ILE A 11 -7.02 4.86 -11.26
N ALA A 12 -7.17 3.90 -10.34
CA ALA A 12 -8.48 3.56 -9.77
C ALA A 12 -9.07 4.72 -8.95
N ALA A 13 -8.24 5.50 -8.25
CA ALA A 13 -8.68 6.69 -7.52
C ALA A 13 -9.17 7.80 -8.46
N LEU A 14 -8.47 8.03 -9.57
CA LEU A 14 -8.88 8.97 -10.62
C LEU A 14 -10.23 8.60 -11.24
N GLU A 15 -10.43 7.30 -11.50
CA GLU A 15 -11.70 6.76 -12.03
C GLU A 15 -12.80 6.65 -10.97
N LYS A 16 -12.46 6.86 -9.69
CA LYS A 16 -13.34 6.67 -8.53
C LYS A 16 -13.92 5.25 -8.44
N ASP A 17 -13.14 4.26 -8.88
CA ASP A 17 -13.48 2.85 -8.73
C ASP A 17 -13.20 2.40 -7.28
N ALA A 18 -14.25 2.46 -6.46
CA ALA A 18 -14.15 2.13 -5.04
C ALA A 18 -13.72 0.68 -4.78
N ASP A 19 -14.20 -0.27 -5.59
CA ASP A 19 -13.90 -1.68 -5.39
C ASP A 19 -12.43 -1.98 -5.71
N THR A 20 -11.93 -1.43 -6.83
CA THR A 20 -10.52 -1.58 -7.21
C THR A 20 -9.60 -0.88 -6.23
N VAL A 21 -9.92 0.34 -5.79
CA VAL A 21 -9.10 1.04 -4.77
C VAL A 21 -9.01 0.23 -3.48
N LEU A 22 -10.13 -0.26 -2.96
CA LEU A 22 -10.14 -1.04 -1.72
C LEU A 22 -9.39 -2.37 -1.86
N ALA A 23 -9.51 -3.04 -3.01
CA ALA A 23 -8.76 -4.26 -3.29
C ALA A 23 -7.25 -3.99 -3.29
N VAL A 24 -6.81 -2.93 -3.97
CA VAL A 24 -5.40 -2.54 -4.04
C VAL A 24 -4.86 -2.13 -2.68
N MET A 25 -5.58 -1.31 -1.89
CA MET A 25 -5.16 -0.91 -0.54
C MET A 25 -4.93 -2.13 0.37
N LYS A 26 -5.86 -3.10 0.36
CA LYS A 26 -5.73 -4.35 1.13
C LYS A 26 -4.54 -5.18 0.67
N GLU A 27 -4.34 -5.29 -0.64
CA GLU A 27 -3.23 -6.05 -1.20
C GLU A 27 -1.87 -5.40 -0.92
N MET A 28 -1.79 -4.07 -0.93
CA MET A 28 -0.59 -3.33 -0.52
C MET A 28 -0.25 -3.62 0.96
N LEU A 29 -1.22 -3.53 1.87
CA LEU A 29 -1.01 -3.84 3.29
C LEU A 29 -0.60 -5.29 3.53
N ALA A 30 -1.20 -6.23 2.78
CA ALA A 30 -0.92 -7.66 2.88
C ALA A 30 0.44 -8.08 2.27
N SER A 31 1.07 -7.22 1.47
CA SER A 31 2.34 -7.51 0.78
C SER A 31 3.50 -6.62 1.25
N LEU A 32 3.37 -6.01 2.44
CA LEU A 32 4.41 -5.16 3.03
C LEU A 32 5.72 -5.91 3.31
N ASP A 33 5.64 -7.15 3.75
CA ASP A 33 6.80 -8.05 3.93
C ASP A 33 7.57 -8.26 2.61
N GLN A 34 6.88 -8.11 1.48
CA GLN A 34 7.43 -8.29 0.14
C GLN A 34 8.03 -7.01 -0.45
N ILE A 35 7.97 -5.86 0.25
CA ILE A 35 8.51 -4.60 -0.26
C ILE A 35 10.01 -4.70 -0.58
N GLY A 36 10.72 -5.59 0.12
CA GLY A 36 12.13 -5.86 -0.11
C GLY A 36 12.46 -6.71 -1.34
N ASN A 37 11.47 -7.35 -1.97
CA ASN A 37 11.74 -8.43 -2.93
C ASN A 37 12.41 -7.97 -4.22
N PHE A 38 12.41 -6.67 -4.56
CA PHE A 38 13.13 -6.16 -5.73
C PHE A 38 14.64 -6.46 -5.66
N ARG A 39 15.20 -6.57 -4.46
CA ARG A 39 16.61 -6.90 -4.20
C ARG A 39 16.99 -8.29 -4.72
N LYS A 40 16.01 -9.18 -4.90
CA LYS A 40 16.20 -10.54 -5.41
C LYS A 40 16.27 -10.61 -6.94
N ALA A 41 15.99 -9.51 -7.64
CA ALA A 41 16.10 -9.47 -9.10
C ALA A 41 17.58 -9.39 -9.52
N SER A 42 17.94 -10.09 -10.62
CA SER A 42 19.32 -10.13 -11.14
C SER A 42 19.92 -8.74 -11.39
N LEU A 43 19.08 -7.75 -11.69
CA LEU A 43 19.51 -6.36 -11.89
C LEU A 43 20.21 -5.77 -10.64
N TYR A 44 19.83 -6.23 -9.44
CA TYR A 44 20.32 -5.72 -8.17
C TYR A 44 21.21 -6.72 -7.41
N GLU A 45 21.58 -7.84 -8.03
CA GLU A 45 22.31 -8.95 -7.40
C GLU A 45 23.67 -8.54 -6.80
N HIS A 46 24.30 -7.52 -7.37
CA HIS A 46 25.62 -7.03 -6.97
C HIS A 46 25.57 -5.97 -5.85
N LEU A 47 24.39 -5.64 -5.33
CA LEU A 47 24.22 -4.61 -4.31
C LEU A 47 23.99 -5.24 -2.95
N ASP A 48 24.73 -4.76 -1.95
CA ASP A 48 24.48 -5.07 -0.55
C ASP A 48 23.37 -4.16 0.00
N PHE A 49 22.29 -4.77 0.48
CA PHE A 49 21.18 -4.06 1.10
C PHE A 49 21.13 -4.32 2.59
N LYS A 50 20.72 -3.30 3.35
CA LYS A 50 20.36 -3.49 4.75
C LYS A 50 19.10 -4.36 4.86
N GLU A 51 19.09 -5.29 5.80
CA GLU A 51 17.89 -6.06 6.12
C GLU A 51 16.75 -5.15 6.59
N THR A 52 15.54 -5.52 6.21
CA THR A 52 14.33 -4.81 6.64
C THR A 52 14.02 -5.23 8.07
N SER A 53 13.91 -4.25 8.98
CA SER A 53 13.52 -4.52 10.36
C SER A 53 12.00 -4.50 10.53
N ASP A 54 11.51 -5.20 11.55
CA ASP A 54 10.09 -5.23 11.87
C ASP A 54 9.56 -3.85 12.30
N GLU A 55 10.40 -3.03 12.94
CA GLU A 55 10.04 -1.65 13.28
C GLU A 55 9.80 -0.82 12.01
N PHE A 56 10.64 -0.99 10.99
CA PHE A 56 10.44 -0.30 9.71
C PHE A 56 9.14 -0.73 9.02
N LEU A 57 8.82 -2.03 9.03
CA LEU A 57 7.57 -2.52 8.43
C LEU A 57 6.34 -1.98 9.17
N THR A 58 6.43 -1.86 10.49
CA THR A 58 5.37 -1.27 11.32
C THR A 58 5.18 0.20 10.99
N GLU A 59 6.25 0.99 10.98
CA GLU A 59 6.22 2.41 10.61
C GLU A 59 5.67 2.61 9.20
N LEU A 60 6.10 1.78 8.24
CA LEU A 60 5.62 1.82 6.87
C LEU A 60 4.11 1.53 6.77
N ARG A 61 3.60 0.57 7.55
CA ARG A 61 2.17 0.27 7.62
C ARG A 61 1.37 1.46 8.13
N GLU A 62 1.82 2.07 9.22
CA GLU A 62 1.17 3.25 9.79
C GLU A 62 1.16 4.43 8.81
N ASN A 63 2.27 4.65 8.11
CA ASN A 63 2.38 5.67 7.08
C ASN A 63 1.41 5.42 5.91
N LEU A 64 1.28 4.17 5.44
CA LEU A 64 0.30 3.84 4.40
C LEU A 64 -1.14 4.08 4.86
N LEU A 65 -1.50 3.65 6.06
CA LEU A 65 -2.83 3.89 6.62
C LEU A 65 -3.12 5.39 6.73
N LYS A 66 -2.12 6.19 7.12
CA LYS A 66 -2.23 7.65 7.11
C LYS A 66 -2.45 8.21 5.69
N CYS A 67 -1.73 7.71 4.69
CA CYS A 67 -1.93 8.09 3.29
C CYS A 67 -3.35 7.74 2.78
N PHE A 68 -3.89 6.57 3.17
CA PHE A 68 -5.23 6.16 2.74
C PHE A 68 -6.36 7.01 3.32
N ARG A 69 -6.09 7.82 4.35
CA ARG A 69 -7.01 8.80 4.94
C ARG A 69 -7.02 10.14 4.21
N ASP A 70 -6.18 10.32 3.19
CA ASP A 70 -6.14 11.56 2.41
C ASP A 70 -7.48 11.80 1.68
N GLU A 71 -8.20 12.85 2.09
CA GLU A 71 -9.52 13.16 1.53
C GLU A 71 -9.45 13.74 0.11
N GLU A 72 -8.32 14.35 -0.28
CA GLU A 72 -8.13 14.85 -1.65
C GLU A 72 -8.17 13.70 -2.65
N SER A 73 -7.46 12.61 -2.35
CA SER A 73 -7.37 11.43 -3.21
C SER A 73 -8.53 10.45 -3.00
N PHE A 74 -8.95 10.24 -1.75
CA PHE A 74 -9.87 9.14 -1.37
C PHE A 74 -11.18 9.61 -0.73
N GLY A 75 -11.48 10.92 -0.71
CA GLY A 75 -12.69 11.46 -0.10
C GLY A 75 -14.00 10.95 -0.72
N PHE A 76 -13.95 10.38 -1.93
CA PHE A 76 -15.09 9.70 -2.55
C PHE A 76 -15.50 8.41 -1.82
N LEU A 77 -14.61 7.84 -0.99
CA LEU A 77 -14.85 6.64 -0.17
C LEU A 77 -15.41 6.94 1.23
N LYS A 78 -15.61 8.21 1.60
CA LYS A 78 -15.95 8.60 2.99
C LYS A 78 -17.17 7.90 3.60
N ASN A 79 -18.10 7.45 2.76
CA ASN A 79 -19.32 6.75 3.18
C ASN A 79 -19.24 5.21 2.98
N ASP A 80 -18.12 4.69 2.46
CA ASP A 80 -17.90 3.25 2.31
C ASP A 80 -17.39 2.66 3.63
N LYS A 81 -18.18 1.75 4.20
CA LYS A 81 -17.85 1.10 5.48
C LYS A 81 -16.56 0.30 5.42
N ARG A 82 -16.25 -0.31 4.27
CA ARG A 82 -15.03 -1.12 4.09
C ARG A 82 -13.79 -0.25 4.14
N TRP A 83 -13.89 1.01 3.69
CA TRP A 83 -12.82 1.98 3.79
C TRP A 83 -12.62 2.44 5.23
N GLN A 84 -13.71 2.79 5.93
CA GLN A 84 -13.68 3.18 7.34
C GLN A 84 -13.03 2.08 8.21
N GLU A 85 -13.46 0.84 8.06
CA GLU A 85 -12.87 -0.32 8.75
C GLU A 85 -11.39 -0.55 8.41
N LEU A 86 -10.97 -0.20 7.19
CA LEU A 86 -9.57 -0.38 6.75
C LEU A 86 -8.67 0.67 7.39
N ILE A 87 -9.08 1.94 7.37
CA ILE A 87 -8.27 3.04 7.92
C ILE A 87 -8.28 3.09 9.44
N GLU A 88 -9.20 2.40 10.11
CA GLU A 88 -9.25 2.27 11.58
C GLU A 88 -8.38 1.13 12.13
N GLN A 89 -7.83 0.26 11.27
CA GLN A 89 -6.87 -0.78 11.70
C GLN A 89 -5.60 -0.10 12.21
N GLN A 90 -5.29 -0.28 13.50
CA GLN A 90 -4.00 0.07 14.13
C GLN A 90 -3.23 -1.21 14.41
#